data_AF-A0A0F8YR83-F1
#
_entry.id   AF-A0A0F8YR83-F1
#
_cell.length_a   1.000
_cell.length_b   1.000
_cell.length_c   1.000
_cell.angle_alpha   90.00
_cell.angle_beta   90.00
_cell.angle_gamma   90.00
#
_symmetry.space_group_name_H-M   'P 1'
#
loop_
_entity.id
_entity.type
_entity.pdbx_description
1 polymer ?
#
loop_
_entity_poly.entity_id
_entity_poly.type
_entity_poly.pdbx_seq_one_letter_code
_entity_poly.pdbx_strand_id
1 'polypeptide(L)'
;MDFTNFDIDQFFGFGEDSNPLMMLIWIIPIIIFVFYGQRIQLLITANEIKKSIKKLDEFRNESRDVLISYVTKNLKTQKDPVSQIDRFLDYFTVMPVDMDPNGIVPKVRHFVRSREDYTREHVRSLSPEISHFELNKVQTLVEIASSLKLIYKIINHLYLTAKKQNNYPLILPLQMMLPFVMEAAEAMKNAIPAFSQGQPIGDGIGPMVVGKMMLNTTKQTLAFETVC
;
A
#
# COMPACT_ATOMS: atom_id res chain seq x y z
N MET A 1 6.51 30.02 39.34
CA MET A 1 5.93 30.83 38.26
C MET A 1 4.45 30.57 38.30
N ASP A 2 3.67 31.58 38.73
CA ASP A 2 2.22 31.49 38.82
C ASP A 2 1.61 31.56 37.42
N PHE A 3 0.97 30.47 36.99
CA PHE A 3 0.25 30.38 35.72
C PHE A 3 -1.22 30.87 35.85
N THR A 4 -1.54 31.62 36.90
CA THR A 4 -2.91 32.05 37.22
C THR A 4 -3.27 33.45 36.70
N ASN A 5 -2.31 34.24 36.22
CA ASN A 5 -2.58 35.50 35.53
C ASN A 5 -2.55 35.30 34.01
N PHE A 6 -3.62 34.74 33.48
CA PHE A 6 -3.90 34.80 32.05
C PHE A 6 -4.78 36.02 31.81
N ASP A 7 -4.17 37.19 31.64
CA ASP A 7 -4.88 38.42 31.31
C ASP A 7 -5.42 38.34 29.88
N ILE A 8 -6.70 37.99 29.80
CA ILE A 8 -7.47 37.87 28.55
C ILE A 8 -7.39 39.18 27.75
N ASP A 9 -7.36 40.31 28.45
CA ASP A 9 -7.28 41.65 27.86
C ASP A 9 -5.95 41.89 27.12
N GLN A 10 -4.84 41.36 27.65
CA GLN A 10 -3.52 41.46 27.02
C GLN A 10 -3.36 40.48 25.86
N PHE A 11 -3.98 39.28 25.94
CA PHE A 11 -3.91 38.27 24.88
C PHE A 11 -4.65 38.67 23.60
N PHE A 12 -5.74 39.43 23.72
CA PHE A 12 -6.52 39.90 22.57
C PHE A 12 -6.25 41.35 22.17
N GLY A 13 -5.33 42.06 22.84
CA GLY A 13 -4.91 43.42 22.48
C GLY A 13 -5.98 44.49 22.73
N PHE A 14 -6.84 44.29 23.74
CA PHE A 14 -7.92 45.21 24.07
C PHE A 14 -7.42 46.23 25.10
N GLY A 15 -7.26 47.49 24.68
CA GLY A 15 -6.99 48.61 25.60
C GLY A 15 -8.21 48.97 26.45
N GLU A 16 -7.96 49.65 27.59
CA GLU A 16 -8.99 50.06 28.58
C GLU A 16 -10.16 50.89 27.98
N ASP A 17 -10.00 51.45 26.77
CA ASP A 17 -11.01 52.23 26.03
C ASP A 17 -11.79 51.44 24.96
N SER A 18 -11.64 50.11 24.90
CA SER A 18 -12.28 49.30 23.86
C SER A 18 -13.78 49.11 24.10
N ASN A 19 -14.59 49.58 23.14
CA ASN A 19 -16.05 49.49 23.21
C ASN A 19 -16.50 48.01 23.27
N PRO A 20 -17.31 47.58 24.25
CA PRO A 20 -17.74 46.17 24.40
C PRO A 20 -18.39 45.59 23.14
N LEU A 21 -19.03 46.44 22.31
CA LEU A 21 -19.58 46.04 21.01
C LEU A 21 -18.50 45.68 19.98
N MET A 22 -17.35 46.37 19.98
CA MET A 22 -16.21 46.05 19.12
C MET A 22 -15.51 44.77 19.56
N MET A 23 -15.42 44.51 20.86
CA MET A 23 -14.90 43.24 21.40
C MET A 23 -15.76 42.04 20.94
N LEU A 24 -17.08 42.18 21.00
CA LEU A 24 -18.02 41.15 20.56
C LEU A 24 -17.89 40.84 19.06
N ILE A 25 -17.70 41.88 18.24
CA ILE A 25 -17.48 41.77 16.79
C ILE A 25 -16.22 40.98 16.43
N TRP A 26 -15.17 41.06 17.25
CA TRP A 26 -13.91 40.33 17.02
C TRP A 26 -13.94 38.91 17.57
N ILE A 27 -14.58 38.67 18.71
CA ILE A 27 -14.63 37.37 19.38
C ILE A 27 -15.63 36.41 18.70
N ILE A 28 -16.79 36.90 18.26
CA ILE A 28 -17.83 36.05 17.64
C ILE A 28 -17.30 35.27 16.42
N PRO A 29 -16.59 35.89 15.46
CA PRO A 29 -16.01 35.18 14.31
C PRO A 29 -15.01 34.10 14.72
N ILE A 30 -14.18 34.34 15.73
CA ILE A 30 -13.18 33.38 16.22
C ILE A 30 -13.89 32.16 16.82
N ILE A 31 -14.92 32.39 17.64
CA ILE A 31 -15.72 31.31 18.23
C ILE A 31 -16.39 30.47 17.13
N ILE A 32 -17.02 31.12 16.14
CA ILE A 32 -17.59 30.42 14.98
C ILE A 32 -16.49 29.62 14.26
N PHE A 33 -15.32 30.19 14.03
CA PHE A 33 -14.24 29.50 13.34
C PHE A 33 -13.69 28.30 14.12
N VAL A 34 -13.60 28.37 15.45
CA VAL A 34 -13.14 27.24 16.29
C VAL A 34 -14.15 26.09 16.26
N PHE A 35 -15.44 26.38 16.36
CA PHE A 35 -16.49 25.34 16.35
C PHE A 35 -16.76 24.76 14.96
N TYR A 36 -16.69 25.57 13.91
CA TYR A 36 -16.98 25.14 12.54
C TYR A 36 -15.73 24.75 11.75
N GLY A 37 -14.56 25.26 12.11
CA GLY A 37 -13.29 24.99 11.42
C GLY A 37 -12.93 23.52 11.42
N GLN A 38 -13.14 22.81 12.55
CA GLN A 38 -12.94 21.36 12.62
C GLN A 38 -13.82 20.60 11.62
N ARG A 39 -15.09 21.00 11.47
CA ARG A 39 -16.02 20.36 10.51
C ARG A 39 -15.62 20.63 9.07
N ILE A 40 -15.20 21.85 8.78
CA ILE A 40 -14.73 22.23 7.44
C ILE A 40 -13.46 21.45 7.09
N GLN A 41 -12.51 21.36 8.01
CA GLN A 41 -11.28 20.59 7.84
C GLN A 41 -11.56 19.12 7.55
N LEU A 42 -12.53 18.50 8.25
CA LEU A 42 -12.93 17.12 7.97
C LEU A 42 -13.44 16.92 6.56
N LEU A 43 -14.30 17.81 6.08
CA LEU A 43 -14.86 17.71 4.74
C LEU A 43 -13.77 17.80 3.68
N ILE A 44 -12.80 18.69 3.86
CA ILE A 44 -11.66 18.85 2.96
C ILE A 44 -10.79 17.58 2.99
N THR A 45 -10.34 17.17 4.17
CA THR A 45 -9.50 15.98 4.36
C THR A 45 -10.17 14.71 3.82
N ALA A 46 -11.45 14.50 4.11
CA ALA A 46 -12.20 13.33 3.63
C ALA A 46 -12.27 13.29 2.09
N ASN A 47 -12.45 14.45 1.46
CA ASN A 47 -12.46 14.54 0.00
C ASN A 47 -11.08 14.28 -0.62
N GLU A 48 -10.01 14.74 0.02
CA GLU A 48 -8.64 14.44 -0.40
C GLU A 48 -8.34 12.94 -0.32
N ILE A 49 -8.65 12.31 0.82
CA ILE A 49 -8.50 10.86 1.00
C ILE A 49 -9.31 10.09 -0.05
N LYS A 50 -10.53 10.53 -0.34
CA LYS A 50 -11.38 9.92 -1.37
C LYS A 50 -10.74 9.97 -2.76
N LYS A 51 -10.04 11.06 -3.12
CA LYS A 51 -9.31 11.15 -4.38
C LYS A 51 -8.17 10.13 -4.43
N SER A 52 -7.41 9.98 -3.36
CA SER A 52 -6.34 8.98 -3.28
C SER A 52 -6.87 7.55 -3.32
N ILE A 53 -8.00 7.26 -2.65
CA ILE A 53 -8.67 5.95 -2.77
C ILE A 53 -9.07 5.66 -4.21
N LYS A 54 -9.56 6.66 -4.95
CA LYS A 54 -9.88 6.51 -6.36
C LYS A 54 -8.63 6.15 -7.19
N LYS A 55 -7.49 6.82 -6.93
CA LYS A 55 -6.21 6.47 -7.56
C LYS A 55 -5.77 5.04 -7.22
N LEU A 56 -5.91 4.61 -5.97
CA LEU A 56 -5.61 3.23 -5.58
C LEU A 56 -6.53 2.21 -6.29
N ASP A 57 -7.79 2.56 -6.51
CA ASP A 57 -8.73 1.74 -7.30
C ASP A 57 -8.27 1.60 -8.76
N GLU A 58 -7.82 2.70 -9.36
CA GLU A 58 -7.25 2.74 -10.71
C GLU A 58 -6.00 1.85 -10.80
N PHE A 59 -5.06 1.97 -9.85
CA PHE A 59 -3.85 1.12 -9.80
C PHE A 59 -4.18 -0.36 -9.64
N ARG A 60 -5.16 -0.70 -8.79
CA ARG A 60 -5.64 -2.07 -8.64
C ARG A 60 -6.18 -2.61 -9.96
N ASN A 61 -7.05 -1.87 -10.62
CA ASN A 61 -7.70 -2.32 -11.87
C ASN A 61 -6.66 -2.46 -12.99
N GLU A 62 -5.77 -1.48 -13.16
CA GLU A 62 -4.68 -1.54 -14.15
C GLU A 62 -3.77 -2.75 -13.91
N SER A 63 -3.38 -3.01 -12.66
CA SER A 63 -2.51 -4.16 -12.34
C SER A 63 -3.18 -5.51 -12.65
N ARG A 64 -4.49 -5.61 -12.36
CA ARG A 64 -5.30 -6.79 -12.67
C ARG A 64 -5.40 -7.00 -14.18
N ASP A 65 -5.68 -5.94 -14.93
CA ASP A 65 -5.84 -6.01 -16.38
C ASP A 65 -4.53 -6.37 -17.08
N VAL A 66 -3.40 -5.82 -16.61
CA VAL A 66 -2.08 -6.21 -17.11
C VAL A 66 -1.81 -7.70 -16.82
N LEU A 67 -2.08 -8.18 -15.60
CA LEU A 67 -1.91 -9.59 -15.24
C LEU A 67 -2.76 -10.52 -16.13
N ILE A 68 -4.04 -10.20 -16.32
CA ILE A 68 -4.94 -10.99 -17.18
C ILE A 68 -4.44 -10.97 -18.62
N SER A 69 -4.05 -9.80 -19.13
CA SER A 69 -3.53 -9.66 -20.49
C SER A 69 -2.24 -10.45 -20.69
N TYR A 70 -1.36 -10.49 -19.69
CA TYR A 70 -0.11 -11.23 -19.72
C TYR A 70 -0.37 -12.74 -19.76
N VAL A 71 -1.21 -13.23 -18.84
CA VAL A 71 -1.57 -14.65 -18.76
C VAL A 71 -2.24 -15.11 -20.05
N THR A 72 -3.19 -14.34 -20.57
CA THR A 72 -3.95 -14.72 -21.79
C THR A 72 -3.08 -14.72 -23.05
N LYS A 73 -2.09 -13.83 -23.16
CA LYS A 73 -1.21 -13.73 -24.33
C LYS A 73 -0.05 -14.71 -24.31
N ASN A 74 0.54 -14.94 -23.13
CA ASN A 74 1.81 -15.66 -23.01
C ASN A 74 1.65 -17.09 -22.49
N LEU A 75 0.52 -17.44 -21.86
CA LEU A 75 0.27 -18.79 -21.36
C LEU A 75 -0.83 -19.49 -22.16
N LYS A 76 -0.61 -20.77 -22.45
CA LYS A 76 -1.67 -21.66 -22.92
C LYS A 76 -2.53 -22.03 -21.72
N THR A 77 -3.62 -21.30 -21.51
CA THR A 77 -4.58 -21.55 -20.43
C THR A 77 -5.62 -22.58 -20.87
N GLN A 78 -5.86 -23.61 -20.06
CA GLN A 78 -6.87 -24.65 -20.37
C GLN A 78 -8.31 -24.20 -20.08
N LYS A 79 -8.50 -23.18 -19.23
CA LYS A 79 -9.79 -22.62 -18.79
C LYS A 79 -9.73 -21.09 -18.81
N ASP A 80 -10.89 -20.44 -18.70
CA ASP A 80 -10.96 -18.98 -18.51
C ASP A 80 -10.13 -18.56 -17.27
N PRO A 81 -9.00 -17.84 -17.48
CA PRO A 81 -8.08 -17.50 -16.40
C PRO A 81 -8.63 -16.40 -15.49
N VAL A 82 -9.63 -15.63 -15.92
CA VAL A 82 -10.10 -14.42 -15.23
C VAL A 82 -10.65 -14.76 -13.84
N SER A 83 -11.56 -15.72 -13.76
CA SER A 83 -12.21 -16.11 -12.49
C SER A 83 -11.23 -16.74 -11.49
N GLN A 84 -10.19 -17.41 -11.97
CA GLN A 84 -9.16 -18.01 -11.12
C GLN A 84 -8.21 -16.93 -10.60
N ILE A 85 -7.75 -16.03 -11.47
CA ILE A 85 -6.92 -14.89 -11.09
C ILE A 85 -7.62 -14.03 -10.03
N ASP A 86 -8.91 -13.75 -10.19
CA ASP A 86 -9.66 -12.95 -9.21
C ASP A 86 -9.66 -13.56 -7.80
N ARG A 87 -9.87 -14.89 -7.72
CA ARG A 87 -9.79 -15.63 -6.45
C ARG A 87 -8.39 -15.56 -5.84
N PHE A 88 -7.35 -15.61 -6.67
CA PHE A 88 -5.97 -15.54 -6.20
C PHE A 88 -5.63 -14.16 -5.66
N LEU A 89 -6.12 -13.10 -6.31
CA LEU A 89 -5.93 -11.74 -5.83
C LEU A 89 -6.63 -11.48 -4.49
N ASP A 90 -7.69 -12.22 -4.17
CA ASP A 90 -8.38 -12.15 -2.87
C ASP A 90 -7.70 -12.97 -1.76
N TYR A 91 -6.72 -13.80 -2.08
CA TYR A 91 -5.95 -14.53 -1.09
C TYR A 91 -5.10 -13.57 -0.26
N PHE A 92 -5.29 -13.57 1.04
CA PHE A 92 -4.47 -12.83 1.99
C PHE A 92 -3.85 -13.80 3.00
N THR A 93 -2.60 -13.54 3.37
CA THR A 93 -1.89 -14.38 4.34
C THR A 93 -1.88 -13.68 5.69
N VAL A 94 -2.25 -14.40 6.75
CA VAL A 94 -2.27 -13.88 8.13
C VAL A 94 -0.96 -14.22 8.81
N MET A 95 -0.19 -13.19 9.20
CA MET A 95 1.07 -13.38 9.93
C MET A 95 0.81 -13.94 11.33
N PRO A 96 1.72 -14.77 11.88
CA PRO A 96 1.61 -15.26 13.26
C PRO A 96 1.68 -14.11 14.27
N VAL A 97 0.83 -14.18 15.31
CA VAL A 97 0.59 -13.07 16.27
C VAL A 97 1.69 -12.96 17.34
N ASP A 98 2.35 -14.06 17.73
CA ASP A 98 3.23 -14.07 18.90
C ASP A 98 4.73 -14.05 18.56
N MET A 99 5.39 -13.00 19.07
CA MET A 99 6.82 -12.76 18.97
C MET A 99 7.57 -13.37 20.17
N ASP A 100 7.90 -14.67 20.11
CA ASP A 100 8.91 -15.27 21.00
C ASP A 100 10.34 -15.18 20.38
N PRO A 101 11.25 -14.36 20.91
CA PRO A 101 12.55 -14.05 20.30
C PRO A 101 13.40 -15.27 19.93
N ASN A 102 13.21 -16.43 20.58
CA ASN A 102 14.02 -17.62 20.34
C ASN A 102 13.53 -18.51 19.19
N GLY A 103 12.32 -18.28 18.64
CA GLY A 103 11.69 -19.17 17.65
C GLY A 103 11.01 -18.50 16.46
N ILE A 104 10.99 -17.16 16.37
CA ILE A 104 10.28 -16.44 15.29
C ILE A 104 10.97 -16.59 13.94
N VAL A 105 12.29 -16.45 13.88
CA VAL A 105 13.03 -16.45 12.60
C VAL A 105 12.75 -17.70 11.76
N PRO A 106 12.82 -18.95 12.30
CA PRO A 106 12.48 -20.12 11.51
C PRO A 106 11.00 -20.18 11.12
N LYS A 107 10.08 -19.70 11.96
CA LYS A 107 8.64 -19.66 11.66
C LYS A 107 8.31 -18.68 10.54
N VAL A 108 8.85 -17.47 10.60
CA VAL A 108 8.68 -16.45 9.56
C VAL A 108 9.30 -16.93 8.25
N ARG A 109 10.51 -17.52 8.31
CA ARG A 109 11.14 -18.11 7.12
C ARG A 109 10.28 -19.21 6.51
N HIS A 110 9.75 -20.11 7.32
CA HIS A 110 8.85 -21.16 6.84
C HIS A 110 7.60 -20.56 6.22
N PHE A 111 6.98 -19.59 6.86
CA PHE A 111 5.78 -18.91 6.37
C PHE A 111 5.99 -18.21 5.03
N VAL A 112 7.09 -17.44 4.89
CA VAL A 112 7.45 -16.77 3.64
C VAL A 112 7.63 -17.79 2.52
N ARG A 113 8.35 -18.89 2.78
CA ARG A 113 8.54 -19.98 1.81
C ARG A 113 7.24 -20.69 1.46
N SER A 114 6.42 -21.02 2.45
CA SER A 114 5.13 -21.67 2.23
C SER A 114 4.20 -20.78 1.41
N ARG A 115 4.22 -19.46 1.61
CA ARG A 115 3.49 -18.51 0.78
C ARG A 115 4.00 -18.52 -0.66
N GLU A 116 5.31 -18.49 -0.85
CA GLU A 116 5.95 -18.54 -2.16
C GLU A 116 5.58 -19.84 -2.91
N ASP A 117 5.72 -20.98 -2.24
CA ASP A 117 5.36 -22.30 -2.78
C ASP A 117 3.87 -22.38 -3.13
N TYR A 118 2.99 -21.86 -2.28
CA TYR A 118 1.56 -21.82 -2.53
C TYR A 118 1.19 -20.96 -3.75
N THR A 119 1.78 -19.77 -3.87
CA THR A 119 1.59 -18.90 -5.05
C THR A 119 2.10 -19.60 -6.31
N ARG A 120 3.24 -20.28 -6.23
CA ARG A 120 3.84 -21.03 -7.34
C ARG A 120 2.93 -22.16 -7.82
N GLU A 121 2.36 -22.93 -6.90
CA GLU A 121 1.38 -23.98 -7.22
C GLU A 121 0.09 -23.40 -7.82
N HIS A 122 -0.36 -22.24 -7.34
CA HIS A 122 -1.52 -21.53 -7.90
C HIS A 122 -1.27 -21.09 -9.34
N VAL A 123 -0.08 -20.55 -9.63
CA VAL A 123 0.30 -20.19 -11.01
C VAL A 123 0.40 -21.42 -11.90
N ARG A 124 0.96 -22.54 -11.41
CA ARG A 124 0.99 -23.83 -12.15
C ARG A 124 -0.39 -24.38 -12.47
N SER A 125 -1.37 -24.16 -11.58
CA SER A 125 -2.75 -24.58 -11.84
C SER A 125 -3.39 -23.86 -13.03
N LEU A 126 -2.92 -22.65 -13.40
CA LEU A 126 -3.36 -21.92 -14.60
C LEU A 126 -2.76 -22.51 -15.87
N SER A 127 -1.49 -22.92 -15.83
CA SER A 127 -0.79 -23.52 -16.97
C SER A 127 0.26 -24.52 -16.48
N PRO A 128 -0.01 -25.84 -16.56
CA PRO A 128 0.91 -26.88 -16.10
C PRO A 128 2.24 -26.93 -16.87
N GLU A 129 2.25 -26.44 -18.12
CA GLU A 129 3.42 -26.46 -19.02
C GLU A 129 4.28 -25.19 -18.92
N ILE A 130 4.06 -24.36 -17.90
CA ILE A 130 4.77 -23.08 -17.74
C ILE A 130 6.28 -23.30 -17.46
N SER A 131 7.13 -22.53 -18.14
CA SER A 131 8.57 -22.55 -17.87
C SER A 131 8.90 -21.90 -16.52
N HIS A 132 10.01 -22.28 -15.89
CA HIS A 132 10.42 -21.68 -14.60
C HIS A 132 10.56 -20.16 -14.66
N PHE A 133 11.06 -19.62 -15.78
CA PHE A 133 11.20 -18.17 -15.97
C PHE A 133 9.86 -17.46 -16.09
N GLU A 134 8.93 -18.00 -16.89
CA GLU A 134 7.58 -17.45 -17.04
C GLU A 134 6.80 -17.55 -15.73
N LEU A 135 6.98 -18.64 -14.98
CA LEU A 135 6.37 -18.82 -13.67
C LEU A 135 6.78 -17.72 -12.70
N ASN A 136 8.07 -17.41 -12.59
CA ASN A 136 8.57 -16.40 -11.66
C ASN A 136 8.05 -14.99 -12.04
N LYS A 137 7.94 -14.68 -13.33
CA LYS A 137 7.33 -13.43 -13.80
C LYS A 137 5.86 -13.34 -13.40
N VAL A 138 5.07 -14.37 -13.69
CA VAL A 138 3.63 -14.39 -13.36
C VAL A 138 3.41 -14.34 -11.86
N GLN A 139 4.21 -15.09 -11.08
CA GLN A 139 4.19 -15.03 -9.62
C GLN A 139 4.40 -13.59 -9.12
N THR A 140 5.44 -12.91 -9.61
CA THR A 140 5.74 -11.53 -9.21
C THR A 140 4.60 -10.57 -9.56
N LEU A 141 4.02 -10.71 -10.77
CA LEU A 141 2.86 -9.90 -11.18
C LEU A 141 1.62 -10.15 -10.30
N VAL A 142 1.35 -11.40 -9.92
CA VAL A 142 0.27 -11.76 -8.98
C VAL A 142 0.51 -11.14 -7.61
N GLU A 143 1.75 -11.19 -7.10
CA GLU A 143 2.10 -10.61 -5.80
C GLU A 143 1.92 -9.09 -5.77
N ILE A 144 2.32 -8.38 -6.84
CA ILE A 144 2.11 -6.93 -6.98
C ILE A 144 0.62 -6.60 -7.03
N ALA A 145 -0.14 -7.28 -7.89
CA ALA A 145 -1.57 -7.03 -8.04
C ALA A 145 -2.36 -7.34 -6.76
N SER A 146 -2.02 -8.42 -6.06
CA SER A 146 -2.60 -8.77 -4.76
C SER A 146 -2.27 -7.72 -3.70
N SER A 147 -1.03 -7.23 -3.66
CA SER A 147 -0.61 -6.19 -2.73
C SER A 147 -1.35 -4.86 -2.95
N LEU A 148 -1.50 -4.42 -4.21
CA LEU A 148 -2.28 -3.22 -4.56
C LEU A 148 -3.76 -3.38 -4.18
N LYS A 149 -4.35 -4.56 -4.41
CA LYS A 149 -5.73 -4.87 -4.00
C LYS A 149 -5.90 -4.83 -2.49
N LEU A 150 -4.94 -5.37 -1.74
CA LEU A 150 -4.95 -5.36 -0.27
C LEU A 150 -4.85 -3.92 0.27
N ILE A 151 -3.94 -3.11 -0.26
CA ILE A 151 -3.78 -1.69 0.10
C ILE A 151 -5.10 -0.95 -0.13
N TYR A 152 -5.69 -1.06 -1.32
CA TYR A 152 -6.98 -0.44 -1.61
C TYR A 152 -8.06 -0.87 -0.60
N LYS A 153 -8.17 -2.18 -0.32
CA LYS A 153 -9.19 -2.73 0.58
C LYS A 153 -9.05 -2.18 2.00
N ILE A 154 -7.83 -2.14 2.53
CA ILE A 154 -7.55 -1.62 3.88
C ILE A 154 -7.88 -0.13 3.96
N ILE A 155 -7.35 0.69 3.06
CA ILE A 155 -7.56 2.15 3.08
C ILE A 155 -9.03 2.50 2.88
N ASN A 156 -9.71 1.85 1.92
CA ASN A 156 -11.13 2.07 1.69
C ASN A 156 -11.97 1.65 2.91
N HIS A 157 -11.67 0.50 3.54
CA HIS A 157 -12.37 0.06 4.75
C HIS A 157 -12.18 1.04 5.92
N LEU A 158 -10.96 1.50 6.17
CA LEU A 158 -10.67 2.47 7.23
C LEU A 158 -11.38 3.81 6.96
N TYR A 159 -11.39 4.28 5.71
CA TYR A 159 -12.11 5.48 5.31
C TYR A 159 -13.62 5.36 5.51
N LEU A 160 -14.23 4.24 5.10
CA LEU A 160 -15.67 4.01 5.30
C LEU A 160 -16.03 3.92 6.78
N THR A 161 -15.15 3.32 7.59
CA THR A 161 -15.32 3.24 9.04
C THR A 161 -15.27 4.63 9.67
N ALA A 162 -14.27 5.45 9.34
CA ALA A 162 -14.14 6.82 9.82
C ALA A 162 -15.34 7.68 9.39
N LYS A 163 -15.79 7.54 8.14
CA LYS A 163 -16.96 8.26 7.61
C LYS A 163 -18.26 7.87 8.31
N LYS A 164 -18.48 6.57 8.58
CA LYS A 164 -19.69 6.08 9.27
C LYS A 164 -19.76 6.56 10.73
N GLN A 165 -18.63 6.56 11.43
CA GLN A 165 -18.58 6.99 12.83
C GLN A 165 -18.63 8.52 12.99
N ASN A 166 -18.51 9.28 11.89
CA ASN A 166 -18.43 10.75 11.89
C ASN A 166 -17.41 11.28 12.92
N ASN A 167 -16.34 10.50 13.15
CA ASN A 167 -15.44 10.67 14.28
C ASN A 167 -14.13 11.29 13.80
N TYR A 168 -13.92 12.56 14.16
CA TYR A 168 -12.79 13.39 13.74
C TYR A 168 -11.41 12.72 13.93
N PRO A 169 -11.10 12.07 15.07
CA PRO A 169 -9.80 11.46 15.30
C PRO A 169 -9.51 10.24 14.44
N LEU A 170 -10.51 9.56 13.87
CA LEU A 170 -10.26 8.36 13.06
C LEU A 170 -9.76 8.66 11.65
N ILE A 171 -9.98 9.88 11.14
CA ILE A 171 -9.55 10.26 9.79
C ILE A 171 -8.12 10.78 9.75
N LEU A 172 -7.63 11.33 10.87
CA LEU A 172 -6.30 11.95 10.96
C LEU A 172 -5.15 10.95 10.76
N PRO A 173 -5.12 9.76 11.41
CA PRO A 173 -4.08 8.77 11.14
C PRO A 173 -4.07 8.34 9.67
N LEU A 174 -5.25 8.25 9.05
CA LEU A 174 -5.37 7.92 7.64
C LEU A 174 -4.75 9.02 6.76
N GLN A 175 -5.03 10.30 7.05
CA GLN A 175 -4.42 11.43 6.34
C GLN A 175 -2.89 11.42 6.44
N MET A 176 -2.34 11.09 7.60
CA MET A 176 -0.88 11.07 7.82
C MET A 176 -0.19 9.90 7.13
N MET A 177 -0.82 8.71 7.08
CA MET A 177 -0.24 7.53 6.44
C MET A 177 -0.42 7.52 4.92
N LEU A 178 -1.44 8.21 4.40
CA LEU A 178 -1.82 8.15 2.99
C LEU A 178 -0.68 8.51 2.02
N PRO A 179 0.17 9.54 2.25
CA PRO A 179 1.27 9.85 1.35
C PRO A 179 2.26 8.69 1.19
N PHE A 180 2.65 8.04 2.29
CA PHE A 180 3.56 6.90 2.27
C PHE A 180 2.96 5.69 1.53
N VAL A 181 1.67 5.44 1.77
CA VAL A 181 0.95 4.35 1.09
C VAL A 181 0.83 4.62 -0.41
N MET A 182 0.54 5.87 -0.79
CA MET A 182 0.44 6.28 -2.19
C MET A 182 1.79 6.15 -2.92
N GLU A 183 2.88 6.58 -2.30
CA GLU A 183 4.24 6.45 -2.85
C GLU A 183 4.60 4.97 -3.08
N ALA A 184 4.36 4.11 -2.08
CA ALA A 184 4.58 2.69 -2.21
C ALA A 184 3.72 2.05 -3.32
N ALA A 185 2.43 2.43 -3.40
CA ALA A 185 1.52 1.92 -4.42
C ALA A 185 1.90 2.40 -5.84
N GLU A 186 2.36 3.64 -5.98
CA GLU A 186 2.85 4.18 -7.26
C GLU A 186 4.14 3.48 -7.71
N ALA A 187 5.07 3.23 -6.79
CA ALA A 187 6.27 2.44 -7.07
C ALA A 187 5.92 1.01 -7.54
N MET A 188 4.99 0.34 -6.86
CA MET A 188 4.50 -0.98 -7.26
C MET A 188 3.88 -0.96 -8.66
N LYS A 189 3.03 0.03 -8.93
CA LYS A 189 2.40 0.22 -10.25
C LYS A 189 3.45 0.42 -11.35
N ASN A 190 4.43 1.27 -11.10
CA ASN A 190 5.49 1.58 -12.06
C ASN A 190 6.45 0.39 -12.31
N ALA A 191 6.51 -0.57 -11.39
CA ALA A 191 7.32 -1.78 -11.55
C ALA A 191 6.66 -2.85 -12.46
N ILE A 192 5.33 -2.81 -12.64
CA ILE A 192 4.58 -3.82 -13.41
C ILE A 192 5.13 -4.00 -14.84
N PRO A 193 5.38 -2.96 -15.64
CA PRO A 193 5.91 -3.12 -17.00
C PRO A 193 7.31 -3.75 -17.01
N ALA A 194 8.17 -3.40 -16.04
CA ALA A 194 9.52 -3.92 -15.92
C ALA A 194 9.50 -5.43 -15.62
N PHE A 195 8.66 -5.88 -14.67
CA PHE A 195 8.51 -7.30 -14.35
C PHE A 195 7.87 -8.11 -15.47
N SER A 196 6.89 -7.53 -16.18
CA SER A 196 6.30 -8.15 -17.37
C SER A 196 7.35 -8.42 -18.46
N GLN A 197 8.33 -7.52 -18.62
CA GLN A 197 9.43 -7.66 -19.57
C GLN A 197 10.62 -8.48 -19.02
N GLY A 198 10.59 -8.87 -17.75
CA GLY A 198 11.71 -9.57 -17.10
C GLY A 198 12.96 -8.70 -16.91
N GLN A 199 12.78 -7.38 -16.81
CA GLN A 199 13.90 -6.47 -16.56
C GLN A 199 14.41 -6.61 -15.11
N PRO A 200 15.73 -6.63 -14.88
CA PRO A 200 16.28 -6.62 -13.53
C PRO A 200 15.97 -5.28 -12.85
N ILE A 201 15.57 -5.32 -11.57
CA ILE A 201 15.24 -4.13 -10.79
C ILE A 201 16.19 -4.02 -9.59
N GLY A 202 16.66 -2.80 -9.32
CA GLY A 202 17.51 -2.47 -8.18
C GLY A 202 18.84 -3.23 -8.20
N ASP A 203 19.16 -3.87 -7.07
CA ASP A 203 20.42 -4.57 -6.86
C ASP A 203 20.58 -5.85 -7.72
N GLY A 204 19.51 -6.28 -8.40
CA GLY A 204 19.55 -7.44 -9.31
C GLY A 204 20.45 -7.27 -10.53
N ILE A 205 20.84 -6.03 -10.88
CA ILE A 205 21.74 -5.75 -12.01
C ILE A 205 23.15 -6.29 -11.73
N GLY A 206 23.66 -6.13 -10.51
CA GLY A 206 25.01 -6.56 -10.14
C GLY A 206 25.24 -8.06 -10.37
N PRO A 207 24.43 -8.94 -9.76
CA PRO A 207 24.49 -10.37 -10.00
C PRO A 207 24.26 -10.76 -11.46
N MET A 208 23.44 -10.03 -12.21
CA MET A 208 23.22 -10.30 -13.64
C MET A 208 24.48 -10.03 -14.47
N VAL A 209 25.20 -8.93 -14.18
CA VAL A 209 26.48 -8.61 -14.85
C VAL A 209 27.53 -9.67 -14.51
N VAL A 210 27.66 -10.04 -13.24
CA VAL A 210 28.59 -11.09 -12.81
C VAL A 210 28.23 -12.44 -13.45
N GLY A 211 26.95 -12.80 -13.48
CA GLY A 211 26.46 -14.01 -14.13
C GLY A 211 26.78 -14.05 -15.63
N LYS A 212 26.73 -12.90 -16.32
CA LYS A 212 27.15 -12.80 -17.73
C LYS A 212 28.66 -13.04 -17.90
N MET A 213 29.48 -12.58 -16.95
CA MET A 213 30.93 -12.81 -16.98
C MET A 213 31.29 -14.28 -16.68
N MET A 214 30.46 -14.98 -15.91
CA MET A 214 30.68 -16.37 -15.49
C MET A 214 30.02 -17.43 -16.40
N LEU A 215 29.55 -17.06 -17.60
CA LEU A 215 28.84 -17.98 -18.51
C LEU A 215 29.64 -19.24 -18.86
N ASN A 216 30.97 -19.12 -18.97
CA ASN A 216 31.88 -20.18 -19.39
C ASN A 216 32.56 -20.92 -18.22
N THR A 217 32.17 -20.63 -16.97
CA THR A 217 32.78 -21.22 -15.77
C THR A 217 31.93 -22.40 -15.26
N THR A 218 32.57 -23.33 -14.54
CA THR A 218 31.86 -24.43 -13.87
C THR A 218 30.97 -23.88 -12.76
N LYS A 219 29.69 -24.24 -12.83
CA LYS A 219 28.65 -23.74 -11.92
C LYS A 219 28.29 -24.80 -10.89
N GLN A 220 28.08 -24.38 -9.64
CA GLN A 220 27.60 -25.18 -8.53
C GLN A 220 26.35 -24.55 -7.92
N THR A 221 25.35 -25.37 -7.64
CA THR A 221 24.13 -24.92 -6.95
C THR A 221 24.40 -24.81 -5.47
N LEU A 222 24.36 -23.59 -4.92
CA LEU A 222 24.56 -23.34 -3.49
C LEU A 222 23.23 -23.31 -2.73
N ALA A 223 22.19 -22.77 -3.33
CA ALA A 223 20.87 -22.63 -2.72
C ALA A 223 19.75 -22.59 -3.78
N PHE A 224 18.51 -22.62 -3.32
CA PHE A 224 17.33 -22.41 -4.18
C PHE A 224 17.49 -21.10 -4.97
N GLU A 225 17.37 -21.19 -6.29
CA GLU A 225 17.58 -20.09 -7.26
C GLU A 225 18.97 -19.41 -7.20
N THR A 226 19.97 -20.00 -6.53
CA THR A 226 21.34 -19.47 -6.42
C THR A 226 22.37 -20.43 -7.00
N VAL A 227 23.04 -20.01 -8.06
CA VAL A 227 24.08 -20.77 -8.76
C VAL A 227 25.35 -19.91 -8.85
N CYS A 228 26.49 -20.46 -8.44
CA CYS A 228 27.80 -19.81 -8.48
C CYS A 228 28.75 -20.56 -9.40
#